data_AF-X0WFA0-F1
#
_entry.id   AF-X0WFA0-F1
#
_cell.length_a   1.000
_cell.length_b   1.000
_cell.length_c   1.000
_cell.angle_alpha   90.00
_cell.angle_beta   90.00
_cell.angle_gamma   90.00
#
_symmetry.space_group_name_H-M   'P 1'
#
loop_
_entity.id
_entity.type
_entity.pdbx_description
1 polymer ?
#
loop_
_entity_poly.entity_id
_entity_poly.type
_entity_poly.pdbx_seq_one_letter_code
_entity_poly.pdbx_strand_id
1 'polypeptide(L)'
;MSDMPEEKKVLKIARARLKRIIESQSENLQEQLNDLRFVSGDQWPDTIRNERAIDQRPCLTINKLGQYVRQIVNDSRQNSPGIKVFPSGEGGDQEISEIFNGMIRDIEQTSDAD
;
A
#
# COMPACT_ATOMS: atom_id res chain seq x y z
N MET A 1 -33.45 -27.49 14.03
CA MET A 1 -32.39 -26.55 13.59
C MET A 1 -33.02 -25.16 13.56
N SER A 2 -33.14 -24.53 14.75
CA SER A 2 -33.83 -23.25 14.91
C SER A 2 -33.07 -22.17 14.16
N ASP A 3 -33.78 -21.41 13.33
CA ASP A 3 -33.24 -20.27 12.59
C ASP A 3 -32.60 -19.29 13.58
N MET A 4 -31.34 -18.94 13.35
CA MET A 4 -30.60 -18.04 14.22
C MET A 4 -31.08 -16.62 13.93
N PRO A 5 -31.39 -15.78 14.94
CA PRO A 5 -31.81 -14.40 14.70
C PRO A 5 -30.84 -13.68 13.76
N GLU A 6 -31.35 -12.95 12.76
CA GLU A 6 -30.54 -12.31 11.71
C GLU A 6 -29.39 -11.46 12.26
N GLU A 7 -29.61 -10.75 13.37
CA GLU A 7 -28.57 -10.00 14.08
C GLU A 7 -27.38 -10.88 14.52
N LYS A 8 -27.65 -12.10 15.00
CA LYS A 8 -26.60 -13.04 15.41
C LYS A 8 -25.83 -13.57 14.20
N LYS A 9 -26.49 -13.75 13.04
CA LYS A 9 -25.83 -14.13 11.79
C LYS A 9 -24.89 -13.02 11.32
N VAL A 10 -25.35 -11.77 11.31
CA VAL A 10 -24.53 -10.59 10.96
C VAL A 10 -23.32 -10.46 11.88
N LEU A 11 -23.52 -10.53 13.20
CA LEU A 11 -22.42 -10.46 14.17
C LEU A 11 -21.41 -11.59 14.01
N LYS A 12 -21.85 -12.80 13.65
CA LYS A 12 -20.96 -13.93 13.38
C LYS A 12 -20.12 -13.67 12.12
N ILE A 13 -20.72 -13.18 11.05
CA ILE A 13 -20.02 -12.84 9.80
C ILE A 13 -19.03 -11.70 10.04
N ALA A 14 -19.44 -10.64 10.74
CA ALA A 14 -18.59 -9.50 11.06
C ALA A 14 -17.35 -9.93 11.85
N ARG A 15 -17.52 -10.75 12.90
CA ARG A 15 -16.40 -11.29 13.68
C ARG A 15 -15.47 -12.19 12.85
N ALA A 16 -16.03 -13.03 11.97
CA ALA A 16 -15.23 -13.89 11.09
C ALA A 16 -14.39 -13.06 10.10
N ARG A 17 -14.99 -12.02 9.50
CA ARG A 17 -14.27 -11.09 8.60
C ARG A 17 -13.19 -10.31 9.34
N LEU A 18 -13.51 -9.77 10.52
CA LEU A 18 -12.56 -9.06 11.35
C LEU A 18 -11.37 -9.95 11.73
N LYS A 19 -11.65 -11.18 12.17
CA LYS A 19 -10.60 -12.16 12.50
C LYS A 19 -9.67 -12.41 11.30
N ARG A 20 -10.24 -12.65 10.11
CA ARG A 20 -9.45 -12.86 8.88
C ARG A 20 -8.56 -11.67 8.54
N ILE A 21 -9.06 -10.44 8.72
CA ILE A 21 -8.29 -9.22 8.47
C ILE A 21 -7.15 -9.13 9.48
N ILE A 22 -7.43 -9.28 10.77
CA ILE A 22 -6.41 -9.17 11.82
C ILE A 22 -5.31 -10.21 11.60
N GLU A 23 -5.67 -11.47 11.36
CA GLU A 23 -4.70 -12.55 11.11
C GLU A 23 -3.85 -12.31 9.86
N SER A 24 -4.43 -11.71 8.82
CA SER A 24 -3.72 -11.45 7.56
C SER A 24 -2.90 -10.16 7.56
N GLN A 25 -3.29 -9.15 8.35
CA GLN A 25 -2.72 -7.81 8.28
C GLN A 25 -1.90 -7.41 9.50
N SER A 26 -1.91 -8.18 10.60
CA SER A 26 -1.25 -7.79 11.85
C SER A 26 0.21 -7.39 11.66
N GLU A 27 0.98 -8.21 10.94
CA GLU A 27 2.40 -7.96 10.69
C GLU A 27 2.60 -6.73 9.80
N ASN A 28 1.88 -6.66 8.68
CA ASN A 28 1.98 -5.54 7.74
C ASN A 28 1.55 -4.21 8.39
N LEU A 29 0.53 -4.23 9.25
CA LEU A 29 0.08 -3.03 9.96
C LEU A 29 1.12 -2.57 10.99
N GLN A 30 1.77 -3.51 11.68
CA GLN A 30 2.86 -3.18 12.61
C GLN A 30 4.02 -2.52 11.88
N GLU A 31 4.47 -3.09 10.76
CA GLU A 31 5.55 -2.51 9.96
C GLU A 31 5.14 -1.18 9.34
N GLN A 32 3.92 -1.05 8.81
CA GLN A 32 3.40 0.22 8.30
C GLN A 32 3.43 1.31 9.38
N LEU A 33 3.01 1.01 10.60
CA LEU A 33 3.03 1.98 11.70
C LEU A 33 4.47 2.37 12.07
N ASN A 34 5.41 1.42 12.02
CA ASN A 34 6.83 1.70 12.22
C ASN A 34 7.38 2.62 11.12
N ASP A 35 7.08 2.32 9.85
CA ASP A 35 7.50 3.12 8.70
C ASP A 35 6.96 4.56 8.78
N LEU A 36 5.68 4.71 9.12
CA LEU A 36 5.06 6.02 9.29
C LEU A 36 5.73 6.85 10.39
N ARG A 37 6.04 6.23 11.54
CA ARG A 37 6.79 6.88 12.62
C ARG A 37 8.19 7.26 12.17
N PHE A 38 8.89 6.36 11.49
CA PHE A 38 10.26 6.57 11.04
C PHE A 38 10.37 7.71 10.02
N VAL A 39 9.46 7.75 9.03
CA VAL A 39 9.38 8.82 8.03
C VAL A 39 9.02 10.16 8.68
N SER A 40 8.19 10.16 9.73
CA SER A 40 7.84 11.37 10.48
C SER A 40 9.00 11.97 11.30
N GLY A 41 10.12 11.24 11.45
CA GLY A 41 11.32 11.69 12.16
C GLY A 41 11.55 10.97 13.49
N ASP A 42 10.67 10.05 13.88
CA ASP A 42 10.87 9.20 15.05
C ASP A 42 11.74 7.98 14.70
N GLN A 43 13.04 8.25 14.51
CA GLN A 43 13.98 7.29 13.92
C GLN A 43 14.84 6.55 14.95
N TRP A 44 14.70 6.88 16.23
CA TRP A 44 15.49 6.29 17.30
C TRP A 44 14.74 5.13 17.94
N PRO A 45 15.33 3.93 18.04
CA PRO A 45 14.79 2.87 18.88
C PRO A 45 14.62 3.34 20.34
N ASP A 46 13.52 2.93 20.97
CA ASP A 46 13.17 3.35 22.34
C ASP A 46 14.27 3.02 23.36
N THR A 47 14.92 1.85 23.20
CA THR A 47 16.03 1.42 24.06
C THR A 47 17.19 2.42 24.04
N ILE A 48 17.63 2.81 22.84
CA ILE A 48 18.73 3.77 22.65
C ILE A 48 18.33 5.16 23.15
N ARG A 49 17.09 5.58 22.89
CA ARG A 49 16.59 6.87 23.40
C ARG A 49 16.63 6.93 24.93
N ASN A 50 16.19 5.85 25.60
CA ASN A 50 16.17 5.76 27.05
C ASN A 50 17.58 5.79 27.65
N GLU A 51 18.52 5.02 27.09
CA GLU A 51 19.92 5.04 27.52
C GLU A 51 20.53 6.44 27.40
N ARG A 52 20.29 7.13 26.29
CA ARG A 52 20.80 8.49 26.09
C ARG A 52 20.16 9.50 27.03
N ALA A 53 18.88 9.35 27.35
CA ALA A 53 18.20 10.19 28.32
C ALA A 53 18.80 10.04 29.72
N ILE A 54 19.14 8.81 30.14
CA ILE A 54 19.84 8.52 31.40
C ILE A 54 21.20 9.22 31.42
N ASP A 55 21.95 9.14 30.32
CA ASP A 55 23.26 9.78 30.15
C ASP A 55 23.19 11.31 29.94
N GLN A 56 21.98 11.91 29.96
CA GLN A 56 21.74 13.32 29.67
C GLN A 56 22.23 13.78 28.28
N ARG A 57 22.19 12.87 27.31
CA ARG A 57 22.62 13.10 25.93
C ARG A 57 21.40 13.30 25.02
N PRO A 58 21.39 14.32 24.15
CA PRO A 58 20.28 14.52 23.22
C PRO A 58 20.25 13.44 22.11
N CYS A 59 19.04 13.21 21.58
CA CYS A 59 18.76 12.45 20.36
C CYS A 59 18.43 13.42 19.23
N LEU A 60 19.42 13.80 18.43
CA LEU A 60 19.20 14.66 17.27
C LEU A 60 18.83 13.79 16.05
N THR A 61 17.67 14.07 15.43
CA THR A 61 17.29 13.45 14.16
C THR A 61 17.46 14.48 13.02
N ILE A 62 18.33 14.18 12.06
CA ILE A 62 18.44 14.94 10.82
C ILE A 62 17.70 14.15 9.74
N ASN A 63 16.40 14.43 9.58
CA ASN A 63 15.56 13.65 8.68
C ASN A 63 15.82 14.05 7.20
N LYS A 64 16.42 13.14 6.43
CA LYS A 64 16.66 13.29 4.98
C LYS A 64 15.69 12.50 4.11
N LEU A 65 14.84 11.67 4.70
CA LEU A 65 13.99 10.72 3.96
C LEU A 65 13.01 11.43 3.03
N GLY A 66 12.46 12.56 3.45
CA GLY A 66 11.49 13.32 2.64
C GLY A 66 12.04 13.71 1.26
N GLN A 67 13.34 13.98 1.13
CA GLN A 67 13.96 14.25 -0.17
C GLN A 67 13.96 13.00 -1.07
N TYR A 68 14.41 11.86 -0.53
CA TYR A 68 14.50 10.60 -1.28
C TYR A 68 13.11 10.06 -1.65
N VAL A 69 12.15 10.13 -0.73
CA VAL A 69 10.75 9.75 -1.01
C VAL A 69 10.21 10.58 -2.17
N ARG A 70 10.41 11.91 -2.15
CA ARG A 70 9.97 12.78 -3.25
C ARG A 70 10.66 12.44 -4.56
N GLN A 71 11.96 12.14 -4.54
CA GLN A 71 12.69 11.74 -5.74
C GLN A 71 12.04 10.51 -6.38
N ILE A 72 11.83 9.44 -5.60
CA ILE A 72 11.25 8.19 -6.10
C ILE A 72 9.81 8.39 -6.57
N VAL A 73 8.98 9.07 -5.77
CA VAL A 73 7.56 9.30 -6.10
C VAL A 73 7.43 10.17 -7.35
N ASN A 74 8.25 11.20 -7.50
CA ASN A 74 8.23 12.05 -8.69
C ASN A 74 8.68 11.30 -9.93
N ASP A 75 9.71 10.45 -9.82
CA ASP A 75 10.17 9.60 -10.93
C ASP A 75 9.09 8.57 -11.32
N SER A 76 8.39 8.00 -10.34
CA SER A 76 7.28 7.07 -10.57
C SER A 76 6.08 7.75 -11.24
N ARG A 77 5.76 9.00 -10.87
CA ARG A 77 4.68 9.78 -11.50
C ARG A 77 5.02 10.19 -12.92
N GLN A 78 6.27 10.57 -13.18
CA GLN A 78 6.74 10.91 -14.52
C GLN A 78 6.73 9.68 -15.45
N ASN A 79 6.95 8.49 -14.90
CA ASN A 79 6.97 7.22 -15.62
C ASN A 79 5.79 6.33 -15.21
N SER A 80 4.58 6.90 -15.16
CA SER A 80 3.37 6.16 -14.76
C SER A 80 3.23 4.88 -15.60
N PRO A 81 3.17 3.68 -14.98
CA PRO A 81 3.07 2.43 -15.71
C PRO A 81 1.73 2.33 -16.44
N GLY A 82 1.77 2.31 -17.78
CA GLY A 82 0.59 2.03 -18.61
C GLY A 82 0.58 0.60 -19.11
N ILE A 83 -0.61 0.00 -19.19
CA ILE A 83 -0.78 -1.33 -19.80
C ILE A 83 -0.58 -1.20 -21.31
N LYS A 84 0.24 -2.10 -21.89
CA LYS A 84 0.46 -2.19 -23.34
C LYS A 84 0.16 -3.61 -23.81
N VAL A 85 -0.78 -3.72 -24.74
CA VAL A 85 -1.15 -4.97 -25.40
C VAL A 85 -0.35 -5.09 -26.69
N PHE A 86 0.37 -6.21 -26.83
CA PHE A 86 1.10 -6.55 -28.04
C PHE A 86 0.51 -7.82 -28.66
N PRO A 87 0.38 -7.90 -29.99
CA PRO A 87 -0.01 -9.14 -30.65
C PRO A 87 1.09 -10.19 -30.43
N SER A 88 0.71 -11.44 -30.13
CA SER A 88 1.67 -12.54 -29.92
C SER A 88 1.17 -13.87 -30.49
N GLY A 89 2.10 -14.69 -30.98
CA GLY A 89 1.83 -16.03 -31.54
C GLY A 89 1.27 -16.04 -32.97
N GLU A 90 0.93 -17.24 -33.46
CA GLU A 90 0.45 -17.49 -34.83
C GLU A 90 -0.99 -17.01 -35.11
N GLY A 91 -1.61 -16.35 -34.13
CA GLY A 91 -2.94 -15.71 -34.25
C GLY A 91 -3.00 -14.29 -33.66
N GLY A 92 -1.84 -13.67 -33.43
CA GLY A 92 -1.77 -12.30 -32.93
C GLY A 92 -2.12 -11.30 -34.03
N ASP A 93 -3.27 -10.64 -33.91
CA ASP A 93 -3.69 -9.58 -34.80
C ASP A 93 -3.39 -8.20 -34.20
N GLN A 94 -2.72 -7.36 -34.99
CA GLN A 94 -2.39 -5.99 -34.59
C GLN A 94 -3.65 -5.15 -34.38
N GLU A 95 -4.67 -5.32 -35.23
CA GLU A 95 -5.91 -4.55 -35.17
C GLU A 95 -6.65 -4.83 -33.85
N ILE A 96 -6.72 -6.10 -33.45
CA ILE A 96 -7.29 -6.51 -32.17
C ILE A 96 -6.49 -5.91 -31.00
N SER A 97 -5.16 -5.87 -31.07
CA SER A 97 -4.33 -5.28 -30.02
C SER A 97 -4.58 -3.78 -29.85
N GLU A 98 -4.81 -3.06 -30.95
CA GLU A 98 -5.09 -1.62 -30.96
C GLU A 98 -6.47 -1.34 -30.34
N ILE A 99 -7.47 -2.17 -30.63
CA ILE A 99 -8.80 -2.10 -30.02
C ILE A 99 -8.70 -2.28 -28.50
N PHE A 100 -8.00 -3.31 -28.01
CA PHE A 100 -7.85 -3.54 -26.58
C PHE A 100 -7.07 -2.42 -25.88
N ASN A 101 -5.99 -1.93 -26.51
CA ASN A 101 -5.25 -0.77 -25.99
C ASN A 101 -6.15 0.46 -25.85
N GLY A 102 -7.01 0.72 -26.84
CA GLY A 102 -7.98 1.82 -26.80
C GLY A 102 -8.98 1.68 -25.65
N MET A 103 -9.57 0.51 -25.47
CA MET A 103 -10.52 0.24 -24.38
C MET A 103 -9.88 0.35 -23.01
N ILE A 104 -8.67 -0.18 -22.83
CA ILE A 104 -7.95 -0.14 -21.56
C ILE A 104 -7.63 1.32 -21.18
N ARG A 105 -7.18 2.12 -22.15
CA ARG A 105 -6.88 3.53 -21.92
C ARG A 105 -8.12 4.35 -21.53
N ASP A 106 -9.26 4.06 -22.12
CA ASP A 106 -10.53 4.71 -21.77
C ASP A 106 -10.96 4.39 -20.33
N ILE A 107 -10.78 3.14 -19.91
CA ILE A 107 -11.02 2.70 -18.52
C ILE A 107 -10.04 3.38 -17.55
N GLU A 108 -8.74 3.43 -17.87
CA GLU A 108 -7.71 4.09 -17.07
C GLU A 108 -8.05 5.58 -16.86
N GLN A 109 -8.44 6.28 -17.94
CA GLN A 109 -8.83 7.69 -17.88
C GLN A 109 -10.12 7.91 -17.07
N THR A 110 -11.13 7.05 -17.26
CA THR A 110 -12.42 7.18 -16.55
C THR A 110 -12.28 6.88 -15.05
N SER A 111 -11.34 6.03 -14.67
CA SER A 111 -11.14 5.59 -13.30
C SER A 111 -10.20 6.51 -12.49
N ASP A 112 -9.70 7.60 -13.06
CA ASP A 112 -8.62 8.43 -12.49
C ASP A 112 -7.45 7.57 -12.00
N ALA A 113 -7.04 6.58 -12.81
CA ALA A 113 -6.03 5.59 -12.44
C ALA A 113 -4.57 6.11 -12.52
N ASP A 114 -4.37 7.43 -12.53
CA ASP A 114 -3.07 8.10 -12.67
C ASP A 114 -2.35 8.34 -11.32
#